data_AF-A0A9C9NK46-F1
#
_entry.id   AF-A0A9C9NK46-F1
#
_cell.length_a   1.000
_cell.length_b   1.000
_cell.length_c   1.000
_cell.angle_alpha   90.00
_cell.angle_beta   90.00
_cell.angle_gamma   90.00
#
_symmetry.space_group_name_H-M   'P 1'
#
loop_
_entity.id
_entity.type
_entity.pdbx_description
1 polymer ?
#
loop_
_entity_poly.entity_id
_entity_poly.type
_entity_poly.pdbx_seq_one_letter_code
_entity_poly.pdbx_strand_id
1 'polypeptide(L)'
;MVDRTVVARVKRQREYRVAEGWEQVTVWVPTEADAEDIRKLARERRERAEALQGLSQEVKIVSPETEARIAAAIAEHGSAAYNTPSGAVLDLMTQLAAEDDLPSFSRAVIILARAKPANAAFVTAAVPPKVSNFLIRHRSISPAALMTWTNEHSGWADELKEAVRKPDQFERVVEAMAEAIKRETSNIDANGGVGT
;
A
#
# COMPACT_ATOMS: atom_id res chain seq x y z
N MET A 1 28.10 18.12 19.44
CA MET A 1 28.29 17.77 18.02
C MET A 1 27.16 16.83 17.65
N VAL A 2 26.12 17.29 16.93
CA VAL A 2 24.96 16.46 16.61
C VAL A 2 25.40 15.37 15.63
N ASP A 3 25.15 14.11 15.99
CA ASP A 3 25.50 12.96 15.18
C ASP A 3 24.84 13.07 13.79
N ARG A 4 25.66 13.07 12.73
CA ARG A 4 25.22 13.18 11.33
C ARG A 4 24.20 12.10 10.98
N THR A 5 24.23 10.94 11.63
CA THR A 5 23.27 9.85 11.42
C THR A 5 21.86 10.19 11.93
N VAL A 6 21.76 10.89 13.07
CA VAL A 6 20.49 11.32 13.66
C VAL A 6 19.85 12.39 12.78
N VAL A 7 20.63 13.37 12.31
CA VAL A 7 20.14 14.43 11.40
C VAL A 7 19.61 13.83 10.10
N ALA A 8 20.33 12.88 9.50
CA ALA A 8 19.91 12.20 8.28
C ALA A 8 18.64 11.34 8.49
N ARG A 9 18.48 10.71 9.66
CA ARG A 9 17.27 9.95 10.01
C ARG A 9 16.06 10.86 10.17
N VAL A 10 16.20 11.98 10.89
CA VAL A 10 15.13 12.96 11.09
C VAL A 10 14.71 13.58 9.76
N LYS A 11 15.67 13.90 8.89
CA LYS A 11 15.40 14.39 7.53
C LYS A 11 14.57 13.39 6.72
N ARG A 12 14.96 12.12 6.69
CA ARG A 12 14.21 11.07 5.97
C ARG A 12 12.80 10.88 6.53
N GLN A 13 12.63 10.87 7.85
CA GLN A 13 11.31 10.78 8.46
C GLN A 13 10.40 11.94 8.07
N ARG A 14 10.97 13.15 7.95
CA ARG A 14 10.25 14.33 7.46
C ARG A 14 9.82 14.14 6.01
N GLU A 15 10.74 13.70 5.14
CA GLU A 15 10.46 13.45 3.72
C GLU A 15 9.33 12.42 3.55
N TYR A 16 9.35 11.31 4.30
CA TYR A 16 8.27 10.30 4.25
C TYR A 16 6.92 10.85 4.71
N ARG A 17 6.91 11.64 5.79
CA ARG A 17 5.67 12.24 6.29
C ARG A 17 5.06 13.19 5.26
N VAL A 18 5.86 14.09 4.70
CA VAL A 18 5.41 15.04 3.68
C VAL A 18 4.87 14.30 2.45
N ALA A 19 5.57 13.25 1.99
CA ALA A 19 5.12 12.44 0.86
C ALA A 19 3.74 11.77 1.09
N GLU A 20 3.42 11.44 2.35
CA GLU A 20 2.15 10.81 2.74
C GLU A 20 1.11 11.82 3.26
N GLY A 21 1.26 13.10 2.90
CA GLY A 21 0.26 14.14 3.16
C GLY A 21 0.31 14.75 4.57
N TRP A 22 1.35 14.50 5.34
CA TRP A 22 1.52 15.16 6.64
C TRP A 22 2.10 16.56 6.49
N GLU A 23 1.53 17.51 7.23
CA GLU A 23 2.04 18.88 7.30
C GLU A 23 2.94 19.10 8.52
N GLN A 24 4.03 19.84 8.31
CA GLN A 24 4.91 20.24 9.41
C GLN A 24 4.54 21.63 9.93
N VAL A 25 4.17 21.67 11.20
CA VAL A 25 3.96 22.93 11.94
C VAL A 25 5.15 23.17 12.85
N THR A 26 5.75 24.37 12.77
CA THR A 26 6.84 24.81 13.67
C THR A 26 6.35 26.00 14.48
N VAL A 27 6.46 25.93 15.81
CA VAL A 27 5.90 26.93 16.73
C VAL A 27 7.00 27.36 17.71
N TRP A 28 7.08 28.66 17.97
CA TRP A 28 7.88 29.21 19.05
C TRP A 28 6.98 29.38 20.27
N VAL A 29 7.43 28.88 21.42
CA VAL A 29 6.67 28.92 22.66
C VAL A 29 7.49 29.60 23.77
N PRO A 30 6.85 30.37 24.65
CA PRO A 30 7.55 31.18 25.64
C PRO A 30 8.01 30.36 26.86
N THR A 31 7.40 29.20 27.13
CA THR A 31 7.76 28.34 28.27
C THR A 31 7.92 26.87 27.90
N GLU A 32 8.59 26.09 28.76
CA GLU A 32 8.72 24.64 28.58
C GLU A 32 7.37 23.92 28.73
N ALA A 33 6.47 24.42 29.59
CA ALA A 33 5.13 23.86 29.75
C ALA A 33 4.32 23.96 28.44
N ASP A 34 4.39 25.11 27.76
CA ASP A 34 3.78 25.27 26.44
C ASP A 34 4.40 24.31 25.41
N ALA A 35 5.72 24.05 25.50
CA ALA A 35 6.38 23.08 24.63
C ALA A 35 5.87 21.65 24.87
N GLU A 36 5.66 21.27 26.13
CA GLU A 36 5.06 19.98 26.50
C GLU A 36 3.62 19.85 26.00
N ASP A 37 2.81 20.90 26.09
CA ASP A 37 1.44 20.92 25.57
C ASP A 37 1.40 20.72 24.06
N ILE A 38 2.29 21.39 23.30
CA ILE A 38 2.41 21.19 21.86
C ILE A 38 2.90 19.77 21.54
N ARG A 39 3.85 19.21 22.31
CA ARG A 39 4.29 17.81 22.14
C ARG A 39 3.16 16.83 22.42
N LYS A 40 2.34 17.08 23.43
CA LYS A 40 1.16 16.28 23.77
C LYS A 40 0.12 16.34 22.65
N LEU A 41 -0.22 17.54 22.17
CA LEU A 41 -1.13 17.71 21.03
C LEU A 41 -0.62 16.98 19.79
N ALA A 42 0.66 17.11 19.46
CA ALA A 42 1.26 16.42 18.33
C ALA A 42 1.20 14.89 18.48
N ARG A 43 1.38 14.38 19.71
CA ARG A 43 1.21 12.95 20.01
C ARG A 43 -0.24 12.51 19.81
N GLU A 44 -1.21 13.22 20.38
CA GLU A 44 -2.63 12.92 20.24
C GLU A 44 -3.09 12.93 18.77
N ARG A 45 -2.56 13.85 17.94
CA ARG A 45 -2.87 13.88 16.50
C ARG A 45 -2.29 12.67 15.76
N ARG A 46 -1.09 12.21 16.13
CA ARG A 46 -0.52 10.96 15.59
C ARG A 46 -1.32 9.75 16.03
N GLU A 47 -1.67 9.67 17.31
CA GLU A 47 -2.49 8.59 17.84
C GLU A 47 -3.85 8.54 17.14
N ARG A 48 -4.48 9.69 16.85
CA ARG A 48 -5.72 9.73 16.04
C ARG A 48 -5.52 9.25 14.60
N ALA A 49 -4.41 9.63 13.96
CA ALA A 49 -4.07 9.18 12.62
C ALA A 49 -3.79 7.66 12.58
N GLU A 50 -3.15 7.12 13.62
CA GLU A 50 -2.89 5.69 13.78
C GLU A 50 -4.14 4.89 14.18
N ALA A 51 -5.00 5.47 15.03
CA ALA A 51 -6.29 4.94 15.43
C ALA A 51 -7.37 5.11 14.36
N LEU A 52 -6.99 5.62 13.18
CA LEU A 52 -7.84 5.66 12.00
C LEU A 52 -9.13 6.48 12.20
N GLN A 53 -9.16 7.41 13.16
CA GLN A 53 -10.35 8.22 13.44
C GLN A 53 -10.69 9.14 12.25
N GLY A 54 -11.84 8.91 11.60
CA GLY A 54 -12.31 9.67 10.44
C GLY A 54 -12.20 8.94 9.09
N LEU A 55 -11.74 7.69 9.08
CA LEU A 55 -11.57 6.92 7.84
C LEU A 55 -12.84 6.64 7.06
N SER A 56 -13.95 6.45 7.76
CA SER A 56 -15.28 6.29 7.17
C SER A 56 -15.78 7.55 6.46
N GLN A 57 -15.18 8.73 6.71
CA GLN A 57 -15.58 9.98 6.07
C GLN A 57 -14.85 10.25 4.75
N GLU A 58 -13.61 9.77 4.58
CA GLU A 58 -12.81 10.03 3.37
C GLU A 58 -12.80 8.86 2.38
N VAL A 59 -13.14 7.65 2.83
CA VAL A 59 -13.07 6.45 2.00
C VAL A 59 -14.47 5.88 1.82
N LYS A 60 -15.10 6.22 0.68
CA LYS A 60 -16.38 5.62 0.27
C LYS A 60 -16.22 4.09 0.16
N ILE A 61 -17.13 3.36 0.81
CA ILE A 61 -17.38 1.91 0.68
C ILE A 61 -16.29 1.01 1.29
N VAL A 62 -16.30 0.86 2.62
CA VAL A 62 -15.68 -0.28 3.31
C VAL A 62 -16.70 -0.82 4.29
N SER A 63 -16.83 -2.14 4.40
CA SER A 63 -17.63 -2.70 5.48
C SER A 63 -16.95 -2.38 6.82
N PRO A 64 -17.70 -2.11 7.90
CA PRO A 64 -17.10 -1.89 9.23
C PRO A 64 -16.16 -3.01 9.68
N GLU A 65 -16.43 -4.24 9.22
CA GLU A 65 -15.58 -5.41 9.45
C GLU A 65 -14.21 -5.27 8.78
N THR A 66 -14.16 -4.89 7.50
CA THR A 66 -12.90 -4.71 6.78
C THR A 66 -12.10 -3.53 7.33
N GLU A 67 -12.76 -2.45 7.77
CA GLU A 67 -12.08 -1.36 8.49
C GLU A 67 -11.42 -1.87 9.78
N ALA A 68 -12.13 -2.70 10.56
CA ALA A 68 -11.59 -3.29 11.78
C ALA A 68 -10.40 -4.21 11.51
N ARG A 69 -10.45 -5.02 10.44
CA ARG A 69 -9.32 -5.88 10.00
C ARG A 69 -8.09 -5.04 9.64
N ILE A 70 -8.28 -3.94 8.91
CA ILE A 70 -7.18 -3.02 8.56
C ILE A 70 -6.59 -2.37 9.81
N ALA A 71 -7.44 -1.88 10.71
CA ALA A 71 -7.01 -1.29 11.98
C ALA A 71 -6.19 -2.28 12.82
N ALA A 72 -6.66 -3.53 12.94
CA ALA A 72 -5.97 -4.58 13.66
C ALA A 72 -4.58 -4.89 13.06
N ALA A 73 -4.50 -5.04 11.74
CA ALA A 73 -3.23 -5.29 11.06
C ALA A 73 -2.22 -4.15 11.24
N ILE A 74 -2.69 -2.90 11.28
CA ILE A 74 -1.83 -1.73 11.55
C ILE A 74 -1.39 -1.67 13.02
N ALA A 75 -2.26 -2.05 13.95
CA ALA A 75 -1.92 -2.13 15.36
C ALA A 75 -0.83 -3.19 15.64
N GLU A 76 -0.77 -4.25 14.84
CA GLU A 76 0.28 -5.27 14.88
C GLU A 76 1.60 -4.84 14.22
N HIS A 77 1.72 -3.59 13.77
CA HIS A 77 2.96 -3.10 13.15
C HIS A 77 4.16 -3.21 14.11
N GLY A 78 5.22 -3.89 13.67
CA GLY A 78 6.40 -4.17 14.50
C GLY A 78 6.25 -5.35 15.45
N SER A 79 5.15 -6.10 15.36
CA SER A 79 4.96 -7.34 16.13
C SER A 79 6.09 -8.34 15.86
N ALA A 80 6.60 -8.95 16.93
CA ALA A 80 7.64 -9.98 16.88
C ALA A 80 7.16 -11.29 16.21
N ALA A 81 5.85 -11.43 15.95
CA ALA A 81 5.28 -12.54 15.21
C ALA A 81 5.71 -12.54 13.73
N TYR A 82 6.20 -11.40 13.21
CA TYR A 82 6.58 -11.25 11.81
C TYR A 82 8.05 -10.90 11.66
N ASN A 83 8.65 -11.35 10.54
CA ASN A 83 10.03 -11.04 10.17
C ASN A 83 10.22 -9.62 9.61
N THR A 84 9.14 -8.89 9.35
CA THR A 84 9.15 -7.50 8.90
C THR A 84 8.14 -6.67 9.68
N PRO A 85 8.40 -5.38 9.93
CA PRO A 85 7.47 -4.54 10.71
C PRO A 85 6.07 -4.46 10.12
N SER A 86 5.92 -4.58 8.80
CA SER A 86 4.63 -4.52 8.11
C SER A 86 3.99 -5.90 7.87
N GLY A 87 4.47 -6.97 8.51
CA GLY A 87 4.05 -8.35 8.23
C GLY A 87 2.54 -8.57 8.27
N ALA A 88 1.87 -8.18 9.36
CA ALA A 88 0.42 -8.30 9.51
C ALA A 88 -0.36 -7.61 8.36
N VAL A 89 0.12 -6.46 7.89
CA VAL A 89 -0.52 -5.72 6.78
C VAL A 89 -0.28 -6.41 5.45
N LEU A 90 0.92 -6.96 5.23
CA LEU A 90 1.19 -7.76 4.04
C LEU A 90 0.31 -9.01 4.00
N ASP A 91 0.09 -9.66 5.14
CA ASP A 91 -0.79 -10.82 5.24
C ASP A 91 -2.25 -10.46 5.00
N LEU A 92 -2.73 -9.35 5.58
CA LEU A 92 -4.06 -8.82 5.28
C LEU A 92 -4.23 -8.52 3.78
N MET A 93 -3.25 -7.88 3.14
CA MET A 93 -3.29 -7.65 1.69
C MET A 93 -3.37 -8.96 0.90
N THR A 94 -2.68 -10.02 1.33
CA THR A 94 -2.81 -11.34 0.71
C THR A 94 -4.23 -11.89 0.86
N GLN A 95 -4.82 -11.76 2.05
CA GLN A 95 -6.19 -12.22 2.32
C GLN A 95 -7.23 -11.46 1.51
N LEU A 96 -7.16 -10.13 1.48
CA LEU A 96 -8.09 -9.30 0.71
C LEU A 96 -8.02 -9.62 -0.80
N ALA A 97 -6.82 -9.84 -1.34
CA ALA A 97 -6.68 -10.31 -2.72
C ALA A 97 -7.28 -11.71 -2.92
N ALA A 98 -7.11 -12.63 -1.97
CA ALA A 98 -7.70 -13.96 -2.02
C ALA A 98 -9.24 -13.95 -1.91
N GLU A 99 -9.80 -12.93 -1.27
CA GLU A 99 -11.23 -12.65 -1.17
C GLU A 99 -11.78 -11.91 -2.41
N ASP A 100 -10.93 -11.63 -3.40
CA ASP A 100 -11.25 -10.81 -4.58
C ASP A 100 -11.68 -9.36 -4.22
N ASP A 101 -11.26 -8.86 -3.06
CA ASP A 101 -11.55 -7.51 -2.56
C ASP A 101 -10.36 -6.56 -2.84
N LEU A 102 -10.11 -6.31 -4.13
CA LEU A 102 -9.09 -5.37 -4.60
C LEU A 102 -9.32 -3.91 -4.13
N PRO A 103 -10.57 -3.42 -4.01
CA PRO A 103 -10.81 -2.10 -3.44
C PRO A 103 -10.33 -2.00 -1.99
N SER A 104 -10.63 -2.97 -1.13
CA SER A 104 -10.15 -2.96 0.26
C SER A 104 -8.64 -3.19 0.35
N PHE A 105 -8.05 -3.99 -0.54
CA PHE A 105 -6.60 -4.11 -0.68
C PHE A 105 -5.95 -2.73 -0.86
N SER A 106 -6.44 -1.94 -1.82
CA SER A 106 -5.93 -0.59 -2.09
C SER A 106 -6.07 0.32 -0.88
N ARG A 107 -7.22 0.25 -0.19
CA ARG A 107 -7.46 1.02 1.02
C ARG A 107 -6.51 0.65 2.15
N ALA A 108 -6.23 -0.63 2.36
CA ALA A 108 -5.25 -1.06 3.37
C ALA A 108 -3.87 -0.40 3.15
N VAL A 109 -3.44 -0.27 1.89
CA VAL A 109 -2.19 0.43 1.53
C VAL A 109 -2.27 1.93 1.86
N ILE A 110 -3.35 2.61 1.47
CA ILE A 110 -3.53 4.06 1.72
C ILE A 110 -3.54 4.35 3.22
N ILE A 111 -4.29 3.54 3.97
CA ILE A 111 -4.47 3.69 5.41
C ILE A 111 -3.15 3.47 6.14
N LEU A 112 -2.44 2.38 5.80
CA LEU A 112 -1.13 2.14 6.36
C LEU A 112 -0.18 3.30 6.07
N ALA A 113 -0.15 3.78 4.84
CA ALA A 113 0.80 4.80 4.44
C ALA A 113 0.59 6.11 5.22
N ARG A 114 -0.68 6.45 5.53
CA ARG A 114 -1.00 7.57 6.43
C ARG A 114 -0.60 7.30 7.87
N ALA A 115 -0.91 6.12 8.41
CA ALA A 115 -0.62 5.75 9.80
C ALA A 115 0.89 5.57 10.07
N LYS A 116 1.63 4.99 9.12
CA LYS A 116 3.05 4.64 9.22
C LYS A 116 3.82 5.06 7.94
N PRO A 117 4.03 6.38 7.72
CA PRO A 117 4.63 6.90 6.48
C PRO A 117 6.01 6.34 6.14
N ALA A 118 6.82 6.05 7.15
CA ALA A 118 8.16 5.48 6.97
C ALA A 118 8.14 4.08 6.31
N ASN A 119 7.00 3.38 6.35
CA ASN A 119 6.83 2.03 5.83
C ASN A 119 6.01 1.99 4.53
N ALA A 120 5.46 3.13 4.09
CA ALA A 120 4.58 3.21 2.93
C ALA A 120 5.25 2.70 1.64
N ALA A 121 6.50 3.10 1.39
CA ALA A 121 7.27 2.66 0.23
C ALA A 121 7.50 1.14 0.23
N PHE A 122 7.81 0.57 1.40
CA PHE A 122 8.02 -0.87 1.55
C PHE A 122 6.75 -1.67 1.22
N VAL A 123 5.60 -1.24 1.72
CA VAL A 123 4.33 -1.92 1.43
C VAL A 123 3.86 -1.70 0.00
N THR A 124 4.06 -0.51 -0.56
CA THR A 124 3.77 -0.22 -1.97
C THR A 124 4.61 -1.11 -2.89
N ALA A 125 5.87 -1.39 -2.56
CA ALA A 125 6.74 -2.30 -3.32
C ALA A 125 6.25 -3.77 -3.30
N ALA A 126 5.45 -4.16 -2.30
CA ALA A 126 4.86 -5.49 -2.24
C ALA A 126 3.59 -5.65 -3.10
N VAL A 127 3.06 -4.57 -3.69
CA VAL A 127 1.83 -4.61 -4.50
C VAL A 127 2.00 -5.45 -5.76
N PRO A 128 3.00 -5.22 -6.64
CA PRO A 128 3.14 -5.99 -7.88
C PRO A 128 3.22 -7.52 -7.69
N PRO A 129 4.04 -8.08 -6.77
CA PRO A 129 4.08 -9.52 -6.56
C PRO A 129 2.77 -10.09 -5.97
N LYS A 130 2.02 -9.31 -5.18
CA LYS A 130 0.71 -9.75 -4.67
C LYS A 130 -0.35 -9.79 -5.77
N VAL A 131 -0.39 -8.76 -6.63
CA VAL A 131 -1.25 -8.73 -7.82
C VAL A 131 -0.90 -9.87 -8.79
N SER A 132 0.39 -10.16 -8.99
CA SER A 132 0.83 -11.29 -9.81
C SER A 132 0.25 -12.62 -9.30
N ASN A 133 0.33 -12.87 -7.99
CA ASN A 133 -0.26 -14.06 -7.37
C ASN A 133 -1.79 -14.10 -7.51
N PHE A 134 -2.44 -12.95 -7.37
CA PHE A 134 -3.88 -12.82 -7.57
C PHE A 134 -4.29 -13.19 -9.00
N LEU A 135 -3.63 -12.62 -10.01
CA LEU A 135 -3.90 -12.91 -11.43
C LEU A 135 -3.76 -14.41 -11.75
N ILE A 136 -2.72 -15.05 -11.22
CA ILE A 136 -2.50 -16.48 -11.41
C ILE A 136 -3.63 -17.32 -10.78
N ARG A 137 -4.02 -17.00 -9.55
CA ARG A 137 -4.98 -17.81 -8.78
C ARG A 137 -6.44 -17.53 -9.11
N HIS A 138 -6.79 -16.28 -9.38
CA HIS A 138 -8.19 -15.81 -9.48
C HIS A 138 -8.60 -15.43 -10.89
N ARG A 139 -7.66 -15.23 -11.81
CA ARG A 139 -7.95 -14.89 -13.23
C ARG A 139 -7.45 -15.96 -14.20
N SER A 140 -7.03 -17.11 -13.69
CA SER A 140 -6.56 -18.27 -14.47
C SER A 140 -5.44 -17.95 -15.44
N ILE A 141 -4.57 -16.99 -15.08
CA ILE A 141 -3.40 -16.64 -15.89
C ILE A 141 -2.26 -17.60 -15.58
N SER A 142 -1.67 -18.19 -16.61
CA SER A 142 -0.51 -19.06 -16.39
C SER A 142 0.71 -18.24 -15.97
N PRO A 143 1.60 -18.77 -15.11
CA PRO A 143 2.83 -18.07 -14.72
C PRO A 143 3.71 -17.71 -15.94
N ALA A 144 3.72 -18.56 -16.97
CA ALA A 144 4.47 -18.31 -18.20
C ALA A 144 3.89 -17.13 -19.00
N ALA A 145 2.56 -17.07 -19.16
CA ALA A 145 1.90 -15.96 -19.85
C ALA A 145 2.13 -14.63 -19.13
N LEU A 146 2.01 -14.63 -17.78
CA LEU A 146 2.32 -13.45 -16.98
C LEU A 146 3.77 -13.03 -17.16
N MET A 147 4.73 -13.96 -17.09
CA MET A 147 6.15 -13.66 -17.25
C MET A 147 6.45 -13.02 -18.61
N THR A 148 5.97 -13.61 -19.71
CA THR A 148 6.12 -13.05 -21.06
C THR A 148 5.56 -11.64 -21.12
N TRP A 149 4.32 -11.44 -20.67
CA TRP A 149 3.66 -10.14 -20.69
C TRP A 149 4.44 -9.10 -19.87
N THR A 150 4.90 -9.45 -18.66
CA THR A 150 5.66 -8.53 -17.79
C THR A 150 7.02 -8.14 -18.33
N ASN A 151 7.65 -8.98 -19.16
CA ASN A 151 8.90 -8.65 -19.85
C ASN A 151 8.68 -7.64 -20.98
N GLU A 152 7.54 -7.74 -21.67
CA GLU A 152 7.18 -6.83 -22.77
C GLU A 152 6.59 -5.51 -22.26
N HIS A 153 6.02 -5.50 -21.04
CA HIS A 153 5.36 -4.35 -20.44
C HIS A 153 6.13 -3.83 -19.22
N SER A 154 7.40 -3.47 -19.35
CA SER A 154 8.30 -3.16 -18.22
C SER A 154 7.81 -2.08 -17.22
N GLY A 155 6.84 -1.24 -17.59
CA GLY A 155 6.22 -0.22 -16.72
C GLY A 155 5.10 -0.72 -15.81
N TRP A 156 4.63 -1.97 -15.98
CA TRP A 156 3.45 -2.51 -15.30
C TRP A 156 3.51 -2.40 -13.76
N ALA A 157 4.71 -2.64 -13.20
CA ALA A 157 4.91 -2.65 -11.76
C ALA A 157 4.76 -1.24 -11.18
N ASP A 158 5.20 -0.21 -11.90
CA ASP A 158 5.08 1.18 -11.47
C ASP A 158 3.65 1.69 -11.65
N GLU A 159 2.98 1.29 -12.74
CA GLU A 159 1.56 1.56 -12.94
C GLU A 159 0.69 1.02 -11.79
N LEU A 160 0.95 -0.22 -11.32
CA LEU A 160 0.25 -0.78 -10.16
C LEU A 160 0.53 0.00 -8.87
N LYS A 161 1.78 0.42 -8.64
CA LYS A 161 2.16 1.21 -7.46
C LYS A 161 1.48 2.58 -7.44
N GLU A 162 1.27 3.18 -8.60
CA GLU A 162 0.53 4.44 -8.72
C GLU A 162 -0.97 4.22 -8.55
N ALA A 163 -1.53 3.20 -9.21
CA ALA A 163 -2.95 2.90 -9.19
C ALA A 163 -3.44 2.50 -7.80
N VAL A 164 -2.63 1.81 -6.98
CA VAL A 164 -3.04 1.33 -5.64
C VAL A 164 -3.43 2.46 -4.68
N ARG A 165 -3.11 3.72 -4.98
CA ARG A 165 -3.55 4.88 -4.19
C ARG A 165 -4.96 5.36 -4.53
N LYS A 166 -5.62 4.73 -5.51
CA LYS A 166 -6.94 5.09 -6.02
C LYS A 166 -7.79 3.81 -6.13
N PRO A 167 -8.61 3.46 -5.13
CA PRO A 167 -9.27 2.15 -5.06
C PRO A 167 -10.03 1.76 -6.33
N ASP A 168 -10.85 2.67 -6.85
CA ASP A 168 -11.66 2.41 -8.05
C ASP A 168 -10.81 2.30 -9.33
N GLN A 169 -9.64 2.94 -9.38
CA GLN A 169 -8.72 2.82 -10.52
C GLN A 169 -7.87 1.55 -10.41
N PHE A 170 -7.47 1.18 -9.20
CA PHE A 170 -6.64 0.02 -8.93
C PHE A 170 -7.28 -1.27 -9.45
N GLU A 171 -8.53 -1.53 -9.07
CA GLU A 171 -9.28 -2.69 -9.54
C GLU A 171 -9.35 -2.72 -11.08
N ARG A 172 -9.69 -1.61 -11.72
CA ARG A 172 -9.76 -1.52 -13.19
C ARG A 172 -8.41 -1.80 -13.86
N VAL A 173 -7.31 -1.30 -13.30
CA VAL A 173 -5.97 -1.56 -13.83
C VAL A 173 -5.64 -3.05 -13.73
N VAL A 174 -5.90 -3.67 -12.58
CA VAL A 174 -5.67 -5.11 -12.38
C VAL A 174 -6.50 -5.95 -13.36
N GLU A 175 -7.78 -5.63 -13.55
CA GLU A 175 -8.63 -6.34 -14.52
C GLU A 175 -8.20 -6.09 -15.97
N ALA A 176 -7.83 -4.86 -16.32
CA ALA A 176 -7.33 -4.54 -17.66
C ALA A 176 -6.04 -5.31 -17.99
N MET A 177 -5.14 -5.46 -17.02
CA MET A 177 -3.96 -6.32 -17.15
C MET A 177 -4.37 -7.77 -17.41
N ALA A 178 -5.34 -8.29 -16.64
CA ALA A 178 -5.78 -9.67 -16.78
C ALA A 178 -6.32 -9.96 -18.19
N GLU A 179 -7.14 -9.05 -18.72
CA GLU A 179 -7.70 -9.17 -20.06
C GLU A 179 -6.65 -8.98 -21.17
N ALA A 180 -5.68 -8.08 -20.98
CA ALA A 180 -4.56 -7.91 -21.91
C ALA A 180 -3.75 -9.21 -22.04
N ILE A 181 -3.38 -9.82 -20.91
CA ILE A 181 -2.61 -11.07 -20.89
C ILE A 181 -3.36 -12.20 -21.59
N LYS A 182 -4.66 -12.37 -21.33
CA LYS A 182 -5.47 -13.41 -21.97
C LYS A 182 -5.58 -13.22 -23.49
N ARG A 183 -5.75 -11.97 -23.93
CA ARG A 183 -5.85 -11.63 -25.36
C ARG A 183 -4.54 -11.92 -26.10
N GLU A 184 -3.41 -11.54 -25.53
CA GLU A 184 -2.10 -11.78 -26.13
C GLU A 184 -1.76 -13.27 -26.18
N THR A 185 -2.09 -14.02 -25.12
CA THR A 185 -1.95 -15.49 -25.12
C THR A 185 -2.80 -16.13 -26.21
N SER A 186 -4.06 -15.73 -26.36
CA SER A 186 -4.96 -16.26 -27.40
C SER A 186 -4.47 -15.96 -28.83
N ASN A 187 -3.85 -14.80 -29.05
CA ASN A 187 -3.29 -14.44 -30.36
C ASN A 187 -2.04 -15.25 -30.72
N ILE A 188 -1.23 -15.62 -29.73
CA ILE A 188 -0.06 -16.51 -29.93
C ILE A 188 -0.54 -17.90 -30.35
N ASP A 189 -1.55 -18.44 -29.66
CA ASP A 189 -2.11 -19.77 -29.99
C ASP A 189 -2.75 -19.80 -31.39
N ALA A 190 -3.41 -18.72 -31.79
CA ALA A 190 -4.04 -18.60 -33.11
C ALA A 190 -3.01 -18.50 -34.26
N ASN A 191 -1.89 -17.80 -34.05
CA ASN A 191 -0.84 -17.63 -35.07
C ASN A 191 0.17 -18.79 -35.09
N GLY A 192 0.31 -19.54 -34.00
CA GLY A 192 1.19 -20.72 -33.91
C GLY A 192 0.61 -22.00 -34.55
N GLY A 193 -0.66 -22.00 -34.94
CA GLY A 193 -1.37 -23.15 -35.54
C GLY A 193 -1.23 -23.31 -37.05
N VAL A 194 -0.51 -22.42 -37.75
CA VAL A 194 -0.26 -22.53 -39.20
C VAL A 194 1.15 -23.08 -39.42
N GLY A 195 1.33 -24.38 -39.21
CA GLY A 195 2.66 -24.97 -39.30
C GLY A 195 2.74 -26.47 -39.07
N THR A 196 1.90 -27.26 -39.75
CA THR A 196 2.22 -28.64 -40.17
C THR A 196 1.45 -28.98 -41.43
#